data_AF-A0A7V3STQ6-F1
#
_entry.id   AF-A0A7V3STQ6-F1
#
_cell.length_a   1.000
_cell.length_b   1.000
_cell.length_c   1.000
_cell.angle_alpha   90.00
_cell.angle_beta   90.00
_cell.angle_gamma   90.00
#
_symmetry.space_group_name_H-M   'P 1'
#
loop_
_entity.id
_entity.type
_entity.pdbx_description
1 polymer ?
#
loop_
_entity_poly.entity_id
_entity_poly.type
_entity_poly.pdbx_seq_one_letter_code
_entity_poly.pdbx_strand_id
1 'polypeptide(L)'
;MNIYKYKAVDFKGKVLKGFIKAQDESNATATLTIKNLYIVSISKMPNIFAPFLSLFSFKIKNAELIEFAKNLSIMLKAGIPLTTALSDIAENITKEKFKRIIADLRDLVEKGIFFSEAIAYHREVFPQIFHYLIKIGEETGRLDA
;
A
#
# COMPACT_ATOMS: atom_id res chain seq x y z
N MET A 1 10.82 17.82 -8.48
CA MET A 1 9.84 16.83 -9.00
C MET A 1 8.50 17.52 -9.13
N ASN A 2 7.88 17.42 -10.30
CA ASN A 2 6.56 17.99 -10.59
C ASN A 2 5.51 16.88 -10.66
N ILE A 3 4.25 17.24 -10.49
CA ILE A 3 3.11 16.34 -10.68
C ILE A 3 2.50 16.59 -12.06
N TYR A 4 2.24 15.51 -12.76
CA TYR A 4 1.57 15.51 -14.05
C TYR A 4 0.26 14.74 -13.93
N LYS A 5 -0.83 15.33 -14.41
CA LYS A 5 -2.11 14.63 -14.61
C LYS A 5 -2.05 13.95 -15.97
N TYR A 6 -2.43 12.68 -16.03
CA TYR A 6 -2.47 11.94 -17.29
C TYR A 6 -3.82 11.29 -17.53
N LYS A 7 -4.17 11.16 -18.81
CA LYS A 7 -5.22 10.30 -19.33
C LYS A 7 -4.54 9.36 -20.32
N ALA A 8 -4.65 8.06 -20.09
CA ALA A 8 -4.07 7.04 -20.95
C ALA A 8 -5.07 5.91 -21.19
N VAL A 9 -4.80 5.06 -22.17
CA VAL A 9 -5.61 3.90 -22.52
C VAL A 9 -4.73 2.66 -22.39
N ASP A 10 -5.24 1.63 -21.71
CA ASP A 10 -4.57 0.34 -21.67
C ASP A 10 -4.79 -0.44 -22.99
N PHE A 11 -4.08 -1.55 -23.17
CA PHE A 11 -4.24 -2.41 -24.33
C PHE A 11 -5.66 -3.01 -24.49
N LYS A 12 -6.49 -2.98 -23.45
CA LYS A 12 -7.89 -3.44 -23.46
C LYS A 12 -8.87 -2.32 -23.82
N GLY A 13 -8.37 -1.12 -24.16
CA GLY A 13 -9.18 0.03 -24.50
C GLY A 13 -9.75 0.78 -23.28
N LYS A 14 -9.36 0.41 -22.06
CA LYS A 14 -9.84 1.08 -20.84
C LYS A 14 -9.11 2.39 -20.63
N VAL A 15 -9.88 3.47 -20.49
CA VAL A 15 -9.35 4.80 -20.16
C VAL A 15 -8.97 4.87 -18.68
N LEU A 16 -7.71 5.14 -18.42
CA LEU A 16 -7.13 5.37 -17.10
C LEU A 16 -6.80 6.84 -16.94
N LYS A 17 -7.27 7.44 -15.85
CA LYS A 17 -6.92 8.80 -15.44
C LYS A 17 -6.14 8.70 -14.14
N GLY A 18 -5.05 9.44 -14.04
CA GLY A 18 -4.21 9.39 -12.86
C GLY A 18 -3.25 10.55 -12.78
N PHE A 19 -2.35 10.44 -11.82
CA PHE A 19 -1.32 11.41 -11.58
C PHE A 19 0.02 10.70 -11.44
N ILE A 20 1.07 11.33 -11.91
CA ILE A 20 2.42 10.80 -11.86
C ILE A 20 3.39 11.88 -11.43
N LYS A 21 4.36 11.50 -10.60
CA LYS A 21 5.43 12.38 -10.15
C LYS A 21 6.66 12.12 -11.01
N ALA A 22 7.18 13.15 -11.67
CA ALA A 22 8.33 13.05 -12.57
C ALA A 22 9.22 14.30 -12.47
N GLN A 23 10.45 14.22 -12.98
CA GLN A 23 11.34 15.39 -13.04
C GLN A 23 10.88 16.36 -14.12
N ASP A 24 10.60 15.82 -15.31
CA ASP A 24 10.11 16.51 -16.49
C ASP A 24 9.01 15.68 -17.17
N GLU A 25 8.42 16.24 -18.23
CA GLU A 25 7.35 15.59 -18.98
C GLU A 25 7.86 14.35 -19.72
N SER A 26 9.09 14.39 -20.21
CA SER A 26 9.73 13.27 -20.93
C SER A 26 9.90 12.03 -20.05
N ASN A 27 10.27 12.21 -18.78
CA ASN A 27 10.38 11.11 -17.82
C ASN A 27 8.99 10.60 -17.38
N ALA A 28 7.99 11.49 -17.33
CA ALA A 28 6.61 11.10 -17.07
C ALA A 28 6.04 10.21 -18.20
N THR A 29 6.27 10.59 -19.46
CA THR A 29 5.83 9.79 -20.61
C THR A 29 6.58 8.46 -20.68
N ALA A 30 7.91 8.46 -20.49
CA ALA A 30 8.70 7.23 -20.45
C ALA A 30 8.18 6.24 -19.40
N THR A 31 7.87 6.71 -18.19
CA THR A 31 7.35 5.87 -17.11
C THR A 31 5.96 5.30 -17.45
N LEU A 32 5.10 6.06 -18.11
CA LEU A 32 3.77 5.60 -18.53
C LEU A 32 3.87 4.59 -19.69
N THR A 33 4.79 4.79 -20.62
CA THR A 33 5.06 3.86 -21.73
C THR A 33 5.56 2.52 -21.20
N ILE A 34 6.49 2.52 -20.22
CA ILE A 34 6.96 1.29 -19.56
C ILE A 34 5.80 0.50 -18.92
N LYS A 35 4.73 1.20 -18.49
CA LYS A 35 3.53 0.58 -17.93
C LYS A 35 2.53 0.09 -19.00
N ASN A 36 2.93 0.04 -20.27
CA ASN A 36 2.07 -0.33 -21.41
C ASN A 36 0.79 0.52 -21.49
N LEU A 37 0.92 1.82 -21.21
CA LEU A 37 -0.19 2.78 -21.30
C LEU A 37 0.02 3.70 -22.49
N TYR A 38 -1.00 3.79 -23.35
CA TYR A 38 -1.02 4.74 -24.46
C TYR A 38 -1.53 6.09 -23.99
N ILE A 39 -0.67 7.11 -23.99
CA ILE A 39 -0.97 8.42 -23.43
C ILE A 39 -1.89 9.18 -24.39
N VAL A 40 -3.06 9.59 -23.92
CA VAL A 40 -4.01 10.44 -24.65
C VAL A 40 -3.78 11.91 -24.31
N SER A 41 -3.49 12.20 -23.04
CA SER A 41 -3.08 13.54 -22.63
C SER A 41 -2.23 13.49 -21.38
N ILE A 42 -1.30 14.44 -21.29
CA ILE A 42 -0.49 14.71 -20.10
C ILE A 42 -0.43 16.22 -19.90
N SER A 43 -0.56 16.68 -18.66
CA SER A 43 -0.44 18.09 -18.34
C SER A 43 0.24 18.31 -16.98
N LYS A 44 1.16 19.27 -16.94
CA LYS A 44 1.83 19.67 -15.70
C LYS A 44 0.83 20.37 -14.78
N MET A 45 0.70 19.88 -13.55
CA MET A 45 -0.12 20.54 -12.55
C MET A 45 0.67 21.63 -11.81
N PRO A 46 0.00 22.71 -11.37
CA PRO A 46 0.59 23.66 -10.44
C PRO A 46 1.05 22.95 -9.16
N ASN A 47 2.26 23.24 -8.68
CA ASN A 47 2.85 22.59 -7.50
C ASN A 47 2.04 22.80 -6.21
N ILE A 48 1.15 23.79 -6.17
CA ILE A 48 0.22 24.04 -5.06
C ILE A 48 -0.70 22.84 -4.76
N PHE A 49 -1.04 22.03 -5.77
CA PHE A 49 -1.92 20.87 -5.61
C PHE A 49 -1.17 19.59 -5.22
N ALA A 50 0.17 19.60 -5.21
CA ALA A 50 0.99 18.44 -4.89
C ALA A 50 0.74 17.81 -3.51
N PRO A 51 0.62 18.58 -2.40
CA PRO A 51 0.36 17.99 -1.10
C PRO A 51 -1.01 17.27 -1.04
N PHE A 52 -2.05 17.85 -1.64
CA PHE A 52 -3.40 17.27 -1.64
C PHE A 52 -3.48 15.96 -2.42
N LEU A 53 -2.78 15.89 -3.55
CA LEU A 53 -2.76 14.71 -4.41
C LEU A 53 -2.00 13.53 -3.80
N SER A 54 -0.97 13.82 -3.00
CA SER A 54 -0.24 12.82 -2.22
C SER A 54 -1.11 12.18 -1.13
N LEU A 55 -2.23 12.79 -0.75
CA LEU A 55 -3.22 12.13 0.10
C LEU A 55 -4.15 11.24 -0.72
N PHE A 56 -4.58 11.69 -1.92
CA PHE A 56 -5.54 10.97 -2.75
C PHE A 56 -4.97 9.76 -3.52
N SER A 57 -3.68 9.81 -3.91
CA SER A 57 -3.03 8.78 -4.73
C SER A 57 -2.64 7.51 -3.96
N PHE A 58 -2.84 7.46 -2.65
CA PHE A 58 -2.27 6.41 -1.79
C PHE A 58 -3.28 5.74 -0.85
N LYS A 59 -4.57 5.74 -1.20
CA LYS A 59 -5.55 4.97 -0.43
C LYS A 59 -5.32 3.47 -0.67
N ILE A 60 -5.14 2.72 0.41
CA ILE A 60 -5.11 1.25 0.37
C ILE A 60 -6.53 0.78 0.13
N LYS A 61 -6.71 -0.11 -0.86
CA LYS A 61 -8.04 -0.63 -1.20
C LYS A 61 -8.39 -1.75 -0.22
N ASN A 62 -9.67 -1.94 0.07
CA ASN A 62 -10.12 -3.05 0.92
C ASN A 62 -9.62 -4.41 0.42
N ALA A 63 -9.54 -4.60 -0.91
CA ALA A 63 -8.99 -5.83 -1.50
C ALA A 63 -7.55 -6.13 -1.04
N GLU A 64 -6.69 -5.11 -0.93
CA GLU A 64 -5.31 -5.29 -0.48
C GLU A 64 -5.24 -5.61 1.00
N LEU A 65 -6.12 -4.99 1.81
CA LEU A 65 -6.20 -5.28 3.24
C LEU A 65 -6.73 -6.70 3.51
N ILE A 66 -7.69 -7.17 2.69
CA ILE A 66 -8.20 -8.54 2.73
C ILE A 66 -7.09 -9.53 2.34
N GLU A 67 -6.33 -9.23 1.28
CA GLU A 67 -5.22 -10.08 0.83
C GLU A 67 -4.09 -10.14 1.88
N PHE A 68 -3.73 -9.01 2.47
CA PHE A 68 -2.81 -8.94 3.60
C PHE A 68 -3.27 -9.84 4.76
N ALA A 69 -4.51 -9.70 5.22
CA ALA A 69 -5.04 -10.48 6.33
C ALA A 69 -5.09 -11.99 6.01
N LYS A 70 -5.48 -12.35 4.78
CA LYS A 70 -5.54 -13.75 4.34
C LYS A 70 -4.14 -14.38 4.30
N ASN A 71 -3.17 -13.70 3.69
CA ASN A 71 -1.81 -14.21 3.60
C ASN A 71 -1.19 -14.36 5.00
N LEU A 72 -1.40 -13.35 5.86
CA LEU A 72 -0.94 -13.41 7.23
C LEU A 72 -1.53 -14.61 7.98
N SER A 73 -2.86 -14.80 7.91
CA SER A 73 -3.52 -15.94 8.55
C SER A 73 -3.00 -17.29 8.03
N ILE A 74 -2.78 -17.45 6.72
CA ILE A 74 -2.21 -18.67 6.14
C ILE A 74 -0.83 -18.97 6.73
N MET A 75 0.03 -17.95 6.80
CA MET A 75 1.40 -18.11 7.29
C MET A 75 1.44 -18.41 8.79
N LEU A 76 0.64 -17.70 9.59
CA LEU A 76 0.53 -17.95 11.02
C LEU A 76 -0.03 -19.36 11.31
N LYS A 77 -1.05 -19.81 10.57
CA LYS A 77 -1.58 -21.19 10.67
C LYS A 77 -0.54 -22.25 10.28
N ALA A 78 0.40 -21.90 9.40
CA ALA A 78 1.52 -22.77 9.03
C ALA A 78 2.67 -22.75 10.07
N GLY A 79 2.53 -22.01 11.17
CA GLY A 79 3.55 -21.87 12.21
C GLY A 79 4.70 -20.93 11.83
N ILE A 80 4.54 -20.13 10.78
CA ILE A 80 5.55 -19.14 10.38
C ILE A 80 5.53 -17.99 11.40
N PRO A 81 6.69 -17.55 11.93
CA PRO A 81 6.76 -16.41 12.83
C PRO A 81 6.16 -15.14 12.22
N LEU A 82 5.49 -14.33 13.04
CA LEU A 82 4.81 -13.10 12.61
C LEU A 82 5.74 -12.14 11.86
N THR A 83 6.96 -11.91 12.35
CA THR A 83 7.93 -10.99 11.72
C THR A 83 8.41 -11.50 10.35
N THR A 84 8.57 -12.82 10.20
CA THR A 84 8.85 -13.46 8.91
C THR A 84 7.67 -13.30 7.95
N ALA A 85 6.45 -13.58 8.42
CA ALA A 85 5.25 -13.42 7.61
C ALA A 85 5.05 -11.98 7.13
N LEU A 86 5.28 -10.98 8.00
CA LEU A 86 5.22 -9.58 7.61
C LEU A 86 6.28 -9.21 6.57
N SER A 87 7.49 -9.76 6.67
CA SER A 87 8.56 -9.56 5.67
C SER A 87 8.15 -10.11 4.31
N ASP A 88 7.71 -11.37 4.27
CA ASP A 88 7.31 -12.03 3.03
C ASP A 88 6.11 -11.34 2.37
N ILE A 89 5.13 -10.89 3.16
CA ILE A 89 3.98 -10.14 2.63
C ILE A 89 4.42 -8.77 2.08
N ALA A 90 5.36 -8.07 2.73
CA ALA A 90 5.86 -6.79 2.26
C ALA A 90 6.60 -6.90 0.91
N GLU A 91 7.27 -8.01 0.64
CA GLU A 91 7.94 -8.26 -0.64
C GLU A 91 6.95 -8.44 -1.81
N ASN A 92 5.78 -9.01 -1.54
CA ASN A 92 4.77 -9.33 -2.55
C ASN A 92 3.77 -8.19 -2.81
N ILE A 93 3.83 -7.10 -2.04
CA ILE A 93 2.91 -5.97 -2.19
C ILE A 93 3.40 -4.96 -3.23
N THR A 94 2.53 -4.65 -4.19
CA THR A 94 2.83 -3.73 -5.29
C THR A 94 2.77 -2.25 -4.90
N LYS A 95 2.03 -1.90 -3.85
CA LYS A 95 1.90 -0.51 -3.40
C LYS A 95 2.98 -0.16 -2.39
N GLU A 96 3.90 0.70 -2.83
CA GLU A 96 4.99 1.25 -2.01
C GLU A 96 4.55 1.81 -0.64
N LYS A 97 3.39 2.47 -0.55
CA LYS A 97 2.89 2.94 0.76
C LYS A 97 2.57 1.77 1.68
N PHE A 98 1.88 0.74 1.17
CA PHE A 98 1.48 -0.39 2.01
C PHE A 98 2.68 -1.25 2.41
N LYS A 99 3.63 -1.42 1.49
CA LYS A 99 4.93 -2.04 1.76
C LYS A 99 5.67 -1.37 2.91
N ARG A 100 5.76 -0.03 2.89
CA ARG A 100 6.38 0.73 3.99
C ARG A 100 5.64 0.57 5.33
N ILE A 101 4.31 0.56 5.30
CA ILE A 101 3.50 0.35 6.50
C ILE A 101 3.79 -1.03 7.09
N ILE A 102 3.81 -2.09 6.28
CA ILE A 102 4.04 -3.45 6.76
C ILE A 102 5.48 -3.65 7.25
N ALA A 103 6.45 -3.02 6.60
CA ALA A 103 7.83 -3.01 7.09
C ALA A 103 7.94 -2.33 8.46
N ASP A 104 7.23 -1.21 8.67
CA ASP A 104 7.16 -0.53 9.97
C ASP A 104 6.47 -1.39 11.03
N LEU A 105 5.39 -2.10 10.68
CA LEU A 105 4.75 -3.08 11.57
C LEU A 105 5.73 -4.16 12.04
N ARG A 106 6.50 -4.73 11.10
CA ARG A 106 7.55 -5.72 11.42
C ARG A 106 8.57 -5.12 12.38
N ASP A 107 9.13 -3.96 12.06
CA ASP A 107 10.18 -3.33 12.85
C ASP A 107 9.72 -2.99 14.28
N LEU A 108 8.45 -2.63 14.45
CA LEU A 108 7.84 -2.41 15.77
C LEU A 108 7.70 -3.73 16.55
N VAL A 109 7.21 -4.79 15.90
CA VAL A 109 7.07 -6.10 16.53
C VAL A 109 8.44 -6.70 16.89
N GLU A 110 9.46 -6.53 16.05
CA GLU A 110 10.84 -6.94 16.35
C GLU A 110 11.42 -6.21 17.58
N LYS A 111 10.96 -4.97 17.84
CA LYS A 111 11.31 -4.20 19.04
C LYS A 111 10.50 -4.61 20.28
N GLY A 112 9.63 -5.59 20.17
CA GLY A 112 8.79 -6.09 21.27
C GLY A 112 7.50 -5.32 21.49
N ILE A 113 7.11 -4.43 20.57
CA ILE A 113 5.79 -3.79 20.60
C ILE A 113 4.73 -4.81 20.17
N PHE A 114 3.57 -4.81 20.85
CA PHE A 114 2.45 -5.67 20.47
C PHE A 114 1.99 -5.35 19.04
N PHE A 115 1.63 -6.37 18.28
CA PHE A 115 1.20 -6.25 16.90
C PHE A 115 -0.08 -5.42 16.78
N SER A 116 -1.02 -5.57 17.72
CA SER A 116 -2.21 -4.71 17.82
C SER A 116 -1.81 -3.24 17.97
N GLU A 117 -0.85 -2.94 18.83
CA GLU A 117 -0.38 -1.57 19.06
C GLU A 117 0.31 -0.99 17.83
N ALA A 118 1.14 -1.79 17.15
CA ALA A 118 1.74 -1.42 15.87
C ALA A 118 0.68 -1.08 14.81
N ILE A 119 -0.36 -1.92 14.68
CA ILE A 119 -1.51 -1.67 13.79
C ILE A 119 -2.23 -0.37 14.14
N ALA A 120 -2.35 -0.06 15.44
CA ALA A 120 -3.02 1.14 15.92
C ALA A 120 -2.31 2.45 15.55
N TYR A 121 -1.02 2.42 15.16
CA TYR A 121 -0.32 3.58 14.61
C TYR A 121 -0.71 3.91 13.15
N HIS A 122 -1.30 2.95 12.43
CA HIS A 122 -1.62 3.06 11.00
C HIS A 122 -3.15 3.09 10.75
N ARG A 123 -3.89 3.90 11.52
CA ARG A 123 -5.37 3.96 11.50
C ARG A 123 -5.96 4.44 10.17
N GLU A 124 -5.17 5.10 9.35
CA GLU A 124 -5.58 5.53 8.02
C GLU A 124 -5.68 4.37 7.02
N VAL A 125 -5.10 3.20 7.37
CA VAL A 125 -5.16 1.96 6.59
C VAL A 125 -5.97 0.90 7.32
N PHE A 126 -5.71 0.68 8.61
CA PHE A 126 -6.38 -0.35 9.40
C PHE A 126 -7.57 0.24 10.18
N PRO A 127 -8.81 -0.22 9.91
CA PRO A 127 -9.96 0.20 10.69
C PRO A 127 -9.84 -0.17 12.17
N GLN A 128 -10.49 0.59 13.05
CA GLN A 128 -10.49 0.35 14.51
C GLN A 128 -10.85 -1.11 14.89
N ILE A 129 -11.80 -1.71 14.18
CA ILE A 129 -12.21 -3.10 14.41
C ILE A 129 -11.07 -4.11 14.13
N PHE A 130 -10.20 -3.81 13.16
CA PHE A 130 -9.06 -4.66 12.80
C PHE A 130 -8.04 -4.73 13.95
N HIS A 131 -7.76 -3.57 14.57
CA HIS A 131 -6.94 -3.49 15.78
C HIS A 131 -7.53 -4.34 16.92
N TYR A 132 -8.83 -4.21 17.21
CA TYR A 132 -9.44 -4.95 18.31
C TYR A 132 -9.43 -6.47 18.10
N LEU A 133 -9.65 -6.93 16.87
CA LEU A 133 -9.58 -8.37 16.55
C LEU A 133 -8.16 -8.91 16.74
N ILE A 134 -7.14 -8.18 16.29
CA ILE A 134 -5.74 -8.56 16.51
C ILE A 134 -5.42 -8.59 18.00
N LYS A 135 -5.85 -7.57 18.75
CA LYS A 135 -5.61 -7.50 20.20
C LYS A 135 -6.19 -8.72 20.92
N ILE A 136 -7.43 -9.11 20.59
CA ILE A 136 -8.06 -10.32 21.14
C ILE A 136 -7.24 -11.56 20.73
N GLY A 137 -6.78 -11.65 19.48
CA GLY A 137 -5.92 -12.72 19.01
C GLY A 137 -4.60 -12.83 19.78
N GLU A 138 -3.93 -11.71 20.04
CA GLU A 138 -2.71 -11.67 20.85
C GLU A 138 -2.94 -12.06 22.30
N GLU A 139 -3.98 -11.51 22.94
CA GLU A 139 -4.32 -11.80 24.34
C GLU A 139 -4.73 -13.26 24.57
N THR A 140 -5.39 -13.88 23.58
CA THR A 140 -5.81 -15.29 23.66
C THR A 140 -4.75 -16.26 23.13
N GLY A 141 -3.67 -15.76 22.53
CA GLY A 141 -2.67 -16.58 21.84
C GLY A 141 -3.20 -17.26 20.57
N ARG A 142 -4.28 -16.73 19.98
CA ARG A 142 -4.98 -17.28 18.80
C ARG A 142 -4.99 -16.27 17.65
N LEU A 143 -3.86 -15.63 17.41
CA LEU A 143 -3.70 -14.64 16.33
C LEU A 143 -3.88 -15.28 14.94
N ASP A 144 -3.65 -16.58 14.84
CA ASP A 144 -3.80 -17.38 13.63
C ASP A 144 -5.26 -17.76 13.31
N ALA A 145 -6.15 -17.80 14.30
CA ALA A 145 -7.49 -18.40 14.19
C ALA A 145 -8.43 -17.73 13.18
#